data_AF-X1RSC3-F1
#
_entry.id   AF-X1RSC3-F1
#
_cell.length_a   1.000
_cell.length_b   1.000
_cell.length_c   1.000
_cell.angle_alpha   90.00
_cell.angle_beta   90.00
_cell.angle_gamma   90.00
#
_symmetry.space_group_name_H-M   'P 1'
#
loop_
_entity.id
_entity.type
_entity.pdbx_description
1 polymer ?
#
loop_
_entity_poly.entity_id
_entity_poly.type
_entity_poly.pdbx_seq_one_letter_code
_entity_poly.pdbx_strand_id
1 'polypeptide(L)'
;SELKELFPERADSLEEILNRMAKRGTVFTSQRLGQERKYRLLPSVVGWAETPFWAGKETDDTRKLAPLWLKYRDEAFGKELARGGMPVMRVLPISRTLRDSSEVLPFDALRPKVEEQSFCAVAHCPCRQMKRAVGEGCDHTVENCLHFGSMGRYMVEQGMAREITTEET
;
A
#
# COMPACT_ATOMS: atom_id res chain seq x y z
N SER A 1 -22.34 14.19 -7.15
CA SER A 1 -21.37 13.73 -6.13
C SER A 1 -21.04 14.88 -5.19
N GLU A 2 -21.04 14.60 -3.88
CA GLU A 2 -20.71 15.52 -2.77
C GLU A 2 -19.37 16.27 -2.98
N LEU A 3 -18.39 15.61 -3.62
CA LEU A 3 -17.09 16.21 -3.92
C LEU A 3 -17.16 17.37 -4.94
N LYS A 4 -18.10 17.34 -5.88
CA LYS A 4 -18.29 18.44 -6.86
C LYS A 4 -18.94 19.66 -6.21
N GLU A 5 -19.75 19.47 -5.18
CA GLU A 5 -20.36 20.56 -4.41
C GLU A 5 -19.33 21.27 -3.52
N LEU A 6 -18.36 20.53 -2.98
CA LEU A 6 -17.26 21.09 -2.19
C LEU A 6 -16.23 21.85 -3.05
N PHE A 7 -16.09 21.51 -4.33
CA PHE A 7 -15.13 22.11 -5.25
C PHE A 7 -15.78 22.50 -6.59
N PRO A 8 -16.73 23.47 -6.60
CA PRO A 8 -17.51 23.82 -7.78
C PRO A 8 -16.63 24.31 -8.93
N GLU A 9 -15.58 25.07 -8.63
CA GLU A 9 -14.60 25.62 -9.59
C GLU A 9 -13.82 24.54 -10.37
N ARG A 10 -13.81 23.30 -9.89
CA ARG A 10 -13.06 22.18 -10.49
C ARG A 10 -13.96 20.99 -10.83
N ALA A 11 -15.28 21.14 -10.77
CA ALA A 11 -16.23 20.03 -10.87
C ALA A 11 -16.05 19.16 -12.12
N ASP A 12 -15.61 19.76 -13.24
CA ASP A 12 -15.40 19.07 -14.52
C ASP A 12 -14.05 18.36 -14.61
N SER A 13 -13.02 18.84 -13.91
CA SER A 13 -11.65 18.25 -13.93
C SER A 13 -11.34 17.39 -12.71
N LEU A 14 -12.19 17.42 -11.68
CA LEU A 14 -11.92 16.79 -10.39
C LEU A 14 -11.73 15.28 -10.51
N GLU A 15 -12.56 14.60 -11.30
CA GLU A 15 -12.45 13.17 -11.51
C GLU A 15 -11.14 12.78 -12.21
N GLU A 16 -10.73 13.53 -13.24
CA GLU A 16 -9.47 13.31 -13.94
C GLU A 16 -8.27 13.50 -13.00
N ILE A 17 -8.29 14.56 -12.18
CA ILE A 17 -7.26 14.83 -11.18
C ILE A 17 -7.16 13.68 -10.18
N LEU A 18 -8.29 13.23 -9.64
CA LEU A 18 -8.34 12.15 -8.65
C LEU A 18 -7.91 10.81 -9.24
N ASN A 19 -8.28 10.50 -10.48
CA ASN A 19 -7.80 9.30 -11.18
C ASN A 19 -6.29 9.36 -11.43
N ARG A 20 -5.74 10.53 -11.78
CA ARG A 20 -4.28 10.72 -11.89
C ARG A 20 -3.58 10.56 -10.55
N MET A 21 -4.17 11.07 -9.47
CA MET A 21 -3.67 10.88 -8.11
C MET A 21 -3.71 9.40 -7.69
N ALA A 22 -4.76 8.67 -8.07
CA ALA A 22 -4.87 7.23 -7.83
C ALA A 22 -3.79 6.44 -8.57
N LYS A 23 -3.56 6.75 -9.84
CA LYS A 23 -2.49 6.14 -10.64
C LYS A 23 -1.08 6.44 -10.10
N ARG A 24 -0.87 7.62 -9.50
CA ARG A 24 0.39 7.97 -8.80
C ARG A 24 0.44 7.44 -7.36
N GLY A 25 -0.66 6.88 -6.86
CA GLY A 25 -0.75 6.27 -5.54
C GLY A 25 -0.85 7.25 -4.36
N THR A 26 -1.22 8.51 -4.59
CA THR A 26 -1.50 9.45 -3.49
C THR A 26 -2.93 9.32 -2.97
N VAL A 27 -3.83 8.78 -3.79
CA VAL A 27 -5.24 8.54 -3.46
C VAL A 27 -5.56 7.07 -3.73
N PHE A 28 -6.41 6.50 -2.90
CA PHE A 28 -7.05 5.21 -3.15
C PHE A 28 -8.44 5.43 -3.75
N THR A 29 -8.80 4.65 -4.76
CA THR A 29 -10.14 4.68 -5.34
C THR A 29 -10.80 3.32 -5.30
N SER A 30 -12.10 3.29 -5.06
CA SER A 30 -12.90 2.07 -5.11
C SER A 30 -14.29 2.37 -5.63
N GLN A 31 -14.83 1.46 -6.44
CA GLN A 31 -16.18 1.57 -6.98
C GLN A 31 -16.87 0.22 -6.82
N ARG A 32 -17.93 0.19 -6.01
CA ARG A 32 -18.80 -0.98 -5.89
C ARG A 32 -19.88 -0.90 -6.97
N LEU A 33 -20.35 -2.06 -7.43
CA LEU A 33 -21.44 -2.13 -8.41
C LEU A 33 -22.66 -1.34 -7.89
N GLY A 34 -23.20 -0.46 -8.72
CA GLY A 34 -24.35 0.39 -8.36
C GLY A 34 -24.05 1.53 -7.37
N GLN A 35 -22.79 1.76 -6.98
CA GLN A 35 -22.40 2.89 -6.13
C GLN A 35 -21.50 3.88 -6.88
N GLU A 36 -21.56 5.15 -6.49
CA GLU A 36 -20.60 6.15 -6.94
C GLU A 36 -19.18 5.75 -6.53
N ARG A 37 -18.21 6.12 -7.38
CA ARG A 37 -16.79 5.94 -7.09
C ARG A 37 -16.37 6.76 -5.88
N LYS A 38 -15.66 6.13 -4.95
CA LYS A 38 -15.16 6.77 -3.72
C LYS A 38 -13.66 6.93 -3.79
N TYR A 39 -13.20 8.12 -3.39
CA TYR A 39 -11.79 8.46 -3.28
C TYR A 39 -11.41 8.64 -1.81
N ARG A 40 -10.23 8.17 -1.42
CA ARG A 40 -9.72 8.23 -0.04
C ARG A 40 -8.24 8.54 -0.05
N LEU A 41 -7.76 9.26 0.95
CA LEU A 41 -6.32 9.41 1.15
C LEU A 41 -5.73 8.08 1.63
N LEU A 42 -4.53 7.78 1.13
CA LEU A 42 -3.75 6.67 1.65
C LEU A 42 -3.00 7.09 2.91
N PRO A 43 -2.84 6.20 3.90
CA PRO A 43 -2.01 6.47 5.07
C PRO A 43 -0.54 6.66 4.68
N SER A 44 0.28 7.17 5.60
CA SER A 44 1.71 7.39 5.33
C SER A 44 2.45 6.09 4.99
N VAL A 45 2.23 5.01 5.74
CA VAL A 45 2.80 3.68 5.50
C VAL A 45 1.66 2.68 5.30
N VAL A 46 1.88 1.64 4.48
CA VAL A 46 0.82 0.87 3.81
C VAL A 46 -0.03 1.78 2.94
N GLY A 47 0.64 2.70 2.23
CA GLY A 47 -0.01 3.80 1.52
C GLY A 47 0.95 4.65 0.71
N TRP A 48 0.81 5.98 0.78
CA TRP A 48 1.37 6.88 -0.24
C TRP A 48 2.90 6.95 -0.27
N ALA A 49 3.59 6.55 0.82
CA ALA A 49 5.06 6.41 0.80
C ALA A 49 5.54 5.30 -0.12
N GLU A 50 4.76 4.22 -0.23
CA GLU A 50 5.17 2.97 -0.84
C GLU A 50 4.69 2.86 -2.28
N THR A 51 3.52 3.43 -2.56
CA THR A 51 2.86 3.32 -3.85
C THR A 51 3.67 3.78 -5.06
N PRO A 52 4.54 4.82 -4.98
CA PRO A 52 5.33 5.20 -6.15
C PRO A 52 6.36 4.14 -6.54
N PHE A 53 6.72 3.24 -5.61
CA PHE A 53 7.79 2.27 -5.77
C PHE A 53 7.29 0.85 -6.11
N TRP A 54 6.02 0.53 -5.85
CA TRP A 54 5.46 -0.82 -6.09
C TRP A 54 5.60 -1.29 -7.54
N ALA A 55 5.44 -0.37 -8.50
CA ALA A 55 5.58 -0.68 -9.92
C ALA A 55 7.02 -1.03 -10.33
N GLY A 56 8.02 -0.83 -9.46
CA GLY A 56 9.44 -1.10 -9.75
C GLY A 56 10.06 -0.17 -10.79
N LYS A 57 9.38 0.93 -11.13
CA LYS A 57 9.83 1.88 -12.15
C LYS A 57 10.75 2.93 -11.55
N GLU A 58 11.93 3.06 -12.13
CA GLU A 58 12.81 4.19 -11.84
C GLU A 58 12.37 5.41 -12.64
N THR A 59 11.88 6.42 -11.94
CA THR A 59 11.45 7.70 -12.48
C THR A 59 12.19 8.83 -11.77
N ASP A 60 12.13 10.04 -12.33
CA ASP A 60 12.67 11.22 -11.64
C ASP A 60 11.97 11.48 -10.30
N ASP A 61 10.67 11.18 -10.21
CA ASP A 61 9.91 11.28 -8.97
C ASP A 61 10.43 10.29 -7.93
N THR A 62 10.58 9.01 -8.26
CA THR A 62 11.06 8.00 -7.30
C THR A 62 12.49 8.27 -6.87
N ARG A 63 13.35 8.77 -7.77
CA ARG A 63 14.73 9.17 -7.45
C ARG A 63 14.79 10.35 -6.49
N LYS A 64 13.90 11.33 -6.64
CA LYS A 64 13.81 12.50 -5.73
C LYS A 64 13.14 12.13 -4.40
N LEU A 65 12.11 11.30 -4.43
CA LEU A 65 11.32 10.92 -3.25
C LEU A 65 12.06 9.95 -2.33
N ALA A 66 12.83 9.01 -2.86
CA ALA A 66 13.54 8.00 -2.06
C ALA A 66 14.40 8.59 -0.92
N PRO A 67 15.34 9.52 -1.17
CA PRO A 67 16.16 10.09 -0.09
C PRO A 67 15.32 10.91 0.90
N LEU A 68 14.28 11.61 0.44
CA LEU A 68 13.40 12.39 1.31
C LEU A 68 12.61 11.49 2.27
N TRP A 69 12.09 10.38 1.76
CA TRP A 69 11.35 9.40 2.57
C TRP A 69 12.25 8.69 3.57
N LEU A 70 13.44 8.24 3.15
CA LEU A 70 14.40 7.61 4.04
C LEU A 70 14.81 8.57 5.18
N LYS A 71 15.09 9.83 4.85
CA LYS A 71 15.40 10.86 5.84
C LYS A 71 14.24 11.09 6.81
N TYR A 72 13.03 11.31 6.30
CA TYR A 72 11.86 11.55 7.15
C TYR A 72 11.53 10.35 8.05
N ARG A 73 11.71 9.12 7.53
CA ARG A 73 11.57 7.89 8.28
C ARG A 73 12.56 7.83 9.45
N ASP A 74 13.82 8.09 9.20
CA ASP A 74 14.89 7.93 10.19
C ASP A 74 14.88 9.06 11.24
N GLU A 75 14.54 10.29 10.82
CA GLU A 75 14.58 11.46 11.71
C GLU A 75 13.35 11.58 12.62
N ALA A 76 12.15 11.28 12.09
CA ALA A 76 10.89 11.59 12.74
C ALA A 76 9.88 10.43 12.72
N PHE A 77 9.47 9.96 11.55
CA PHE A 77 8.32 9.05 11.44
C PHE A 77 8.53 7.71 12.16
N GLY A 78 9.73 7.13 12.06
CA GLY A 78 10.08 5.91 12.77
C GLY A 78 10.06 6.07 14.29
N LYS A 79 10.49 7.24 14.81
CA LYS A 79 10.44 7.55 16.24
C LYS A 79 9.00 7.70 16.73
N GLU A 80 8.14 8.37 15.97
CA GLU A 80 6.73 8.50 16.33
C GLU A 80 6.00 7.15 16.32
N LEU A 81 6.31 6.27 15.35
CA LEU A 81 5.77 4.93 15.30
C LEU A 81 6.20 4.09 16.52
N ALA A 82 7.47 4.24 16.94
CA ALA A 82 8.04 3.54 18.08
C ALA A 82 7.66 4.14 19.45
N ARG A 83 7.18 5.39 19.48
CA ARG A 83 6.85 6.13 20.73
C ARG A 83 5.74 5.46 21.54
N GLY A 84 4.93 4.60 20.90
CA GLY A 84 3.82 3.92 21.54
C GLY A 84 2.66 4.87 21.88
N GLY A 85 1.54 4.32 22.36
CA GLY A 85 0.37 5.09 22.78
C GLY A 85 -0.60 5.49 21.65
N MET A 86 -0.19 5.41 20.39
CA MET A 86 -1.09 5.53 19.23
C MET A 86 -1.12 4.20 18.47
N PRO A 87 -2.26 3.50 18.44
CA PRO A 87 -2.35 2.24 17.72
C PRO A 87 -2.28 2.52 16.21
N VAL A 88 -1.39 1.82 15.51
CA VAL A 88 -1.21 1.90 14.04
C VAL A 88 -2.49 1.49 13.32
N MET A 89 -3.25 0.60 13.94
CA MET A 89 -4.53 0.08 13.46
C MET A 89 -5.66 0.61 14.33
N ARG A 90 -6.85 0.80 13.73
CA ARG A 90 -8.04 1.19 14.49
C ARG A 90 -8.36 0.12 15.55
N VAL A 91 -8.34 0.53 16.82
CA VAL A 91 -8.82 -0.33 17.92
C VAL A 91 -10.34 -0.36 17.90
N LEU A 92 -10.90 -1.56 17.80
CA LEU A 92 -12.33 -1.80 17.99
C LEU A 92 -12.55 -2.35 19.40
N PRO A 93 -13.06 -1.55 20.34
CA PRO A 93 -13.33 -2.06 21.68
C PRO A 93 -14.47 -3.09 21.60
N ILE A 94 -14.24 -4.24 22.21
CA ILE A 94 -15.26 -5.27 22.39
C ILE A 94 -15.45 -5.51 23.89
N SER A 95 -16.70 -5.63 24.34
CA SER A 95 -17.03 -5.85 25.75
C SER A 95 -16.79 -7.30 26.21
N ARG A 96 -15.71 -7.92 25.75
CA ARG A 96 -15.30 -9.27 26.14
C ARG A 96 -13.78 -9.37 26.21
N THR A 97 -13.28 -10.09 27.21
CA THR A 97 -11.86 -10.42 27.30
C THR A 97 -11.54 -11.50 26.27
N LEU A 98 -10.64 -11.20 25.33
CA LEU A 98 -10.01 -12.23 24.51
C LEU A 98 -8.89 -12.87 25.31
N ARG A 99 -8.79 -14.20 25.30
CA ARG A 99 -7.58 -14.87 25.77
C ARG A 99 -6.48 -14.58 24.76
N ASP A 100 -5.32 -14.15 25.24
CA ASP A 100 -4.14 -14.07 24.39
C ASP A 100 -3.78 -15.48 23.95
N SER A 101 -3.99 -15.75 22.67
CA SER A 101 -3.73 -17.03 22.01
C SER A 101 -2.63 -16.87 20.96
N SER A 102 -1.80 -15.83 21.11
CA SER A 102 -0.65 -15.62 20.25
C SER A 102 0.26 -16.84 20.28
N GLU A 103 0.45 -17.46 19.13
CA GLU A 103 1.29 -18.64 18.96
C GLU A 103 2.28 -18.43 17.81
N VAL A 104 3.44 -19.08 17.91
CA VAL A 104 4.40 -19.16 16.80
C VAL A 104 4.02 -20.36 15.97
N LEU A 105 3.40 -20.11 14.81
CA LEU A 105 3.00 -21.17 13.89
C LEU A 105 4.21 -21.73 13.12
N PRO A 106 4.21 -23.04 12.79
CA PRO A 106 5.21 -23.61 11.89
C PRO A 106 5.08 -23.01 10.49
N PHE A 107 6.18 -23.02 9.74
CA PHE A 107 6.23 -22.50 8.38
C PHE A 107 5.14 -23.09 7.47
N ASP A 108 4.89 -24.40 7.60
CA ASP A 108 3.89 -25.12 6.79
C ASP A 108 2.45 -24.65 7.03
N ALA A 109 2.18 -23.94 8.13
CA ALA A 109 0.85 -23.36 8.38
C ALA A 109 0.53 -22.16 7.47
N LEU A 110 1.51 -21.62 6.74
CA LEU A 110 1.31 -20.52 5.79
C LEU A 110 0.71 -21.00 4.47
N ARG A 111 1.11 -22.18 3.96
CA ARG A 111 0.67 -22.68 2.66
C ARG A 111 -0.86 -22.74 2.52
N PRO A 112 -1.62 -23.33 3.47
CA PRO A 112 -3.09 -23.33 3.38
C PRO A 112 -3.68 -21.92 3.36
N LYS A 113 -3.10 -20.96 4.10
CA LYS A 113 -3.58 -19.57 4.13
C LYS A 113 -3.39 -18.86 2.80
N VAL A 114 -2.33 -19.18 2.06
CA VAL A 114 -2.08 -18.65 0.72
C VAL A 114 -3.03 -19.31 -0.28
N GLU A 115 -3.23 -20.63 -0.19
CA GLU A 115 -4.18 -21.38 -1.02
C GLU A 115 -5.64 -20.91 -0.84
N GLU A 116 -6.01 -20.41 0.35
CA GLU A 116 -7.31 -19.79 0.63
C GLU A 116 -7.52 -18.43 -0.06
N GLN A 117 -6.47 -17.80 -0.59
CA GLN A 117 -6.59 -16.46 -1.16
C GLN A 117 -7.26 -16.47 -2.54
N SER A 118 -8.29 -15.65 -2.69
CA SER A 118 -9.00 -15.47 -3.97
C SER A 118 -8.23 -14.73 -5.07
N PHE A 119 -7.02 -14.24 -4.77
CA PHE A 119 -6.15 -13.51 -5.70
C PHE A 119 -4.77 -13.33 -5.10
N CYS A 120 -3.74 -13.49 -5.92
CA CYS A 120 -2.35 -13.29 -5.55
C CYS A 120 -1.70 -12.29 -6.51
N ALA A 121 -0.96 -11.35 -5.96
CA ALA A 121 -0.19 -10.37 -6.73
C ALA A 121 1.18 -10.15 -6.09
N VAL A 122 2.17 -9.85 -6.93
CA VAL A 122 3.50 -9.44 -6.48
C VAL A 122 3.82 -8.04 -6.99
N ALA A 123 4.34 -7.22 -6.08
CA ALA A 123 4.88 -5.90 -6.34
C ALA A 123 6.37 -5.84 -5.99
N HIS A 124 7.01 -4.76 -6.40
CA HIS A 124 8.37 -4.47 -5.95
C HIS A 124 8.36 -3.93 -4.51
N CYS A 125 9.27 -4.43 -3.68
CA CYS A 125 9.42 -4.00 -2.29
C CYS A 125 9.85 -2.52 -2.24
N PRO A 126 8.99 -1.61 -1.73
CA PRO A 126 9.25 -0.17 -1.71
C PRO A 126 10.52 0.18 -0.94
N CYS A 127 10.72 -0.48 0.20
CA CYS A 127 11.88 -0.27 1.05
C CYS A 127 13.19 -0.60 0.33
N ARG A 128 13.22 -1.71 -0.42
CA ARG A 128 14.39 -2.09 -1.21
C ARG A 128 14.58 -1.18 -2.42
N GLN A 129 13.49 -0.74 -3.06
CA GLN A 129 13.53 0.21 -4.16
C GLN A 129 14.08 1.58 -3.73
N MET A 130 13.62 2.10 -2.60
CA MET A 130 14.15 3.34 -2.03
C MET A 130 15.64 3.23 -1.70
N LYS A 131 16.07 2.11 -1.11
CA LYS A 131 17.49 1.85 -0.81
C LYS A 131 18.34 1.74 -2.07
N ARG A 132 17.87 1.05 -3.12
CA ARG A 132 18.52 1.03 -4.44
C ARG A 132 18.69 2.43 -5.03
N ALA A 133 17.65 3.26 -4.95
CA ALA A 133 17.67 4.62 -5.49
C ALA A 133 18.70 5.55 -4.81
N VAL A 134 19.18 5.22 -3.61
CA VAL A 134 20.24 5.97 -2.90
C VAL A 134 21.59 5.26 -2.89
N GLY A 135 21.76 4.19 -3.69
CA GLY A 135 23.02 3.44 -3.77
C GLY A 135 23.27 2.46 -2.62
N GLU A 136 22.26 2.22 -1.77
CA GLU A 136 22.32 1.27 -0.65
C GLU A 136 21.52 -0.01 -0.95
N GLY A 137 21.38 -0.36 -2.23
CA GLY A 137 20.66 -1.54 -2.69
C GLY A 137 21.37 -2.86 -2.38
N CYS A 138 20.62 -3.96 -2.51
CA CYS A 138 21.17 -5.31 -2.47
C CYS A 138 20.88 -6.07 -3.77
N ASP A 139 21.62 -7.16 -3.99
CA ASP A 139 21.52 -8.03 -5.18
C ASP A 139 20.36 -9.03 -5.12
N HIS A 140 19.66 -9.12 -3.99
CA HIS A 140 18.47 -9.96 -3.87
C HIS A 140 17.31 -9.46 -4.73
N THR A 141 16.39 -10.35 -5.06
CA THR A 141 15.15 -9.98 -5.73
C THR A 141 14.39 -8.90 -4.96
N VAL A 142 13.85 -7.96 -5.72
CA VAL A 142 13.01 -6.87 -5.22
C VAL A 142 11.55 -7.07 -5.54
N GLU A 143 11.20 -7.98 -6.45
CA GLU A 143 9.82 -8.36 -6.74
C GLU A 143 9.41 -9.47 -5.77
N ASN A 144 9.16 -9.08 -4.52
CA ASN A 144 8.84 -10.01 -3.41
C ASN A 144 7.85 -9.41 -2.40
N CYS A 145 7.13 -8.35 -2.78
CA CYS A 145 6.09 -7.76 -1.95
C CYS A 145 4.76 -8.41 -2.33
N LEU A 146 4.35 -9.44 -1.58
CA LEU A 146 3.13 -10.21 -1.86
C LEU A 146 1.89 -9.48 -1.33
N HIS A 147 0.84 -9.43 -2.17
CA HIS A 147 -0.44 -8.84 -1.85
C HIS A 147 -1.58 -9.78 -2.27
N PHE A 148 -2.60 -9.87 -1.42
CA PHE A 148 -3.68 -10.84 -1.60
C PHE A 148 -5.05 -10.17 -1.70
N GLY A 149 -6.02 -10.91 -2.25
CA GLY A 149 -7.43 -10.54 -2.28
C GLY A 149 -7.72 -9.22 -2.99
N SER A 150 -8.57 -8.38 -2.39
CA SER A 150 -9.01 -7.12 -3.02
C SER A 150 -7.90 -6.10 -3.21
N MET A 151 -6.90 -6.08 -2.32
CA MET A 151 -5.78 -5.14 -2.46
C MET A 151 -4.86 -5.57 -3.60
N GLY A 152 -4.57 -6.88 -3.72
CA GLY A 152 -3.81 -7.41 -4.85
C GLY A 152 -4.44 -7.07 -6.20
N ARG A 153 -5.76 -7.31 -6.34
CA ARG A 153 -6.52 -6.91 -7.55
C ARG A 153 -6.39 -5.43 -7.85
N TYR A 154 -6.62 -4.57 -6.85
CA TYR A 154 -6.50 -3.13 -7.01
C TYR A 154 -5.10 -2.72 -7.50
N MET A 155 -4.05 -3.29 -6.92
CA MET A 155 -2.68 -2.97 -7.32
C MET A 155 -2.39 -3.38 -8.76
N VAL A 156 -2.88 -4.53 -9.20
CA VAL A 156 -2.77 -4.97 -10.60
C VAL A 156 -3.54 -4.04 -11.53
N GLU A 157 -4.79 -3.70 -11.19
CA GLU A 157 -5.62 -2.74 -11.96
C GLU A 157 -4.96 -1.37 -12.11
N GLN A 158 -4.26 -0.89 -11.07
CA GLN A 158 -3.53 0.39 -11.12
C GLN A 158 -2.14 0.27 -11.77
N GLY A 159 -1.70 -0.91 -12.20
CA GLY A 159 -0.39 -1.14 -12.79
C GLY A 159 0.77 -1.01 -11.79
N MET A 160 0.49 -1.28 -10.51
CA MET A 160 1.44 -1.25 -9.39
C MET A 160 1.99 -2.64 -9.04
N ALA A 161 1.31 -3.70 -9.46
CA ALA A 161 1.69 -5.10 -9.25
C ALA A 161 1.38 -5.93 -10.49
N ARG A 162 1.88 -7.16 -10.55
CA ARG A 162 1.41 -8.19 -11.49
C ARG A 162 0.67 -9.28 -10.75
N GLU A 163 -0.32 -9.87 -11.40
CA GLU A 163 -1.00 -11.08 -10.92
C GLU A 163 -0.03 -12.26 -10.98
N ILE A 164 -0.13 -13.15 -9.99
CA ILE A 164 0.65 -14.38 -9.89
C ILE A 164 -0.24 -15.54 -9.48
N THR A 165 0.21 -16.75 -9.78
CA THR A 165 -0.40 -17.98 -9.29
C THR A 165 0.04 -18.28 -7.85
N THR A 166 -0.68 -19.18 -7.16
CA THR A 166 -0.28 -19.66 -5.83
C THR A 166 1.03 -20.47 -5.90
N GLU A 167 1.37 -21.05 -7.05
CA GLU A 167 2.64 -21.73 -7.28
C GLU A 167 3.84 -20.77 -7.36
N GLU A 168 3.60 -19.49 -7.66
CA GLU A 168 4.61 -18.43 -7.75
C GLU A 168 4.82 -17.66 -6.44
N THR A 169 4.01 -17.92 -5.40
CA THR A 169 4.17 -17.29 -4.07
C THR A 169 5.27 -17.93 -3.25
#